data_AF-A0A9Q0SAB5-F1
#
_entry.id   AF-A0A9Q0SAB5-F1
#
_cell.length_a   1.000
_cell.length_b   1.000
_cell.length_c   1.000
_cell.angle_alpha   90.00
_cell.angle_beta   90.00
_cell.angle_gamma   90.00
#
_symmetry.space_group_name_H-M   'P 1'
#
loop_
_entity.id
_entity.type
_entity.pdbx_description
1 polymer ?
#
loop_
_entity_poly.entity_id
_entity_poly.type
_entity_poly.pdbx_seq_one_letter_code
_entity_poly.pdbx_strand_id
1 'polypeptide(L)'
;MPAKDDSKLYDYWNLVEAIVNPSVCMQQYICSVSQSSAKNVADGCGTSTDKILDGIFGTPWILDIISGSAVHDAVHFGESFGDCRKKYNKCGVQSADINEVLKKLANKASGPPYF
;
A
#
# COMPACT_ATOMS: atom_id res chain seq x y z
N MET A 1 -22.39 17.77 -35.60
CA MET A 1 -22.26 16.66 -34.63
C MET A 1 -20.98 15.90 -34.92
N PRO A 2 -20.01 15.85 -33.99
CA PRO A 2 -19.12 14.71 -33.93
C PRO A 2 -19.15 14.09 -32.53
N ALA A 3 -19.60 12.84 -32.45
CA ALA A 3 -19.21 11.92 -31.39
C ALA A 3 -17.74 11.58 -31.65
N LYS A 4 -16.83 12.24 -30.92
CA LYS A 4 -15.39 11.95 -30.96
C LYS A 4 -14.94 11.63 -29.54
N ASP A 5 -14.65 10.35 -29.35
CA ASP A 5 -13.62 9.83 -28.44
C ASP A 5 -14.00 9.66 -26.95
N ASP A 6 -15.14 9.01 -26.69
CA ASP A 6 -15.48 8.51 -25.34
C ASP A 6 -14.60 7.30 -24.92
N SER A 7 -13.90 6.66 -25.86
CA SER A 7 -13.00 5.51 -25.61
C SER A 7 -11.77 5.92 -24.81
N LYS A 8 -11.15 7.06 -25.14
CA LYS A 8 -10.04 7.59 -24.33
C LYS A 8 -10.50 8.04 -22.95
N LEU A 9 -11.75 8.50 -22.81
CA LEU A 9 -12.31 8.89 -21.53
C LEU A 9 -12.47 7.66 -20.61
N TYR A 10 -12.96 6.54 -21.15
CA TYR A 10 -13.03 5.26 -20.43
C TYR A 10 -11.65 4.72 -20.04
N ASP A 11 -10.66 4.76 -20.93
CA ASP A 11 -9.29 4.36 -20.61
C ASP A 11 -8.67 5.26 -19.52
N TYR A 12 -8.98 6.56 -19.53
CA TYR A 12 -8.55 7.50 -18.49
C TYR A 12 -9.23 7.24 -17.16
N TRP A 13 -10.53 6.95 -17.14
CA TRP A 13 -11.26 6.57 -15.93
C TRP A 13 -10.78 5.25 -15.34
N ASN A 14 -10.42 4.26 -16.17
CA ASN A 14 -9.83 2.99 -15.73
C ASN A 14 -8.40 3.14 -15.20
N LEU A 15 -7.58 4.01 -15.82
CA LEU A 15 -6.26 4.39 -15.31
C LEU A 15 -6.37 5.15 -13.98
N VAL A 16 -7.34 6.07 -13.90
CA VAL A 16 -7.70 6.74 -12.67
C VAL A 16 -8.23 5.72 -11.68
N GLU A 17 -8.97 4.68 -12.07
CA GLU A 17 -9.48 3.62 -11.19
C GLU A 17 -8.39 2.72 -10.61
N ALA A 18 -7.37 2.41 -11.41
CA ALA A 18 -6.12 1.80 -10.94
C ALA A 18 -5.32 2.73 -10.00
N ILE A 19 -5.55 4.04 -10.09
CA ILE A 19 -5.06 5.08 -9.17
C ILE A 19 -6.08 5.38 -8.03
N VAL A 20 -7.34 4.90 -8.08
CA VAL A 20 -8.50 5.54 -7.40
C VAL A 20 -8.57 5.32 -5.91
N ASN A 21 -7.81 4.39 -5.35
CA ASN A 21 -7.70 4.32 -3.90
C ASN A 21 -6.26 4.13 -3.48
N PRO A 22 -5.39 5.15 -3.68
CA PRO A 22 -4.01 5.06 -3.24
C PRO A 22 -3.94 4.88 -1.71
N SER A 23 -4.95 5.40 -1.01
CA SER A 23 -5.20 5.17 0.41
C SER A 23 -5.48 3.70 0.74
N VAL A 24 -6.35 3.00 -0.01
CA VAL A 24 -6.67 1.58 0.22
C VAL A 24 -5.47 0.69 -0.14
N CYS A 25 -4.75 1.00 -1.21
CA CYS A 25 -3.52 0.28 -1.55
C CYS A 25 -2.41 0.51 -0.51
N MET A 26 -2.29 1.74 0.03
CA MET A 26 -1.36 2.02 1.12
C MET A 26 -1.75 1.26 2.40
N GLN A 27 -3.05 1.21 2.73
CA GLN A 27 -3.56 0.41 3.85
C GLN A 27 -3.28 -1.08 3.65
N GLN A 28 -3.49 -1.61 2.44
CA GLN A 28 -3.15 -2.99 2.12
C GLN A 28 -1.65 -3.27 2.29
N TYR A 29 -0.80 -2.35 1.82
CA TYR A 29 0.65 -2.45 1.97
C TYR A 29 1.05 -2.46 3.45
N ILE A 30 0.59 -1.47 4.22
CA ILE A 30 0.86 -1.36 5.67
C ILE A 30 0.39 -2.62 6.40
N CYS A 31 -0.81 -3.12 6.08
CA CYS A 31 -1.34 -4.36 6.64
C CYS A 31 -0.43 -5.55 6.32
N SER A 32 -0.01 -5.70 5.06
CA SER A 32 0.81 -6.83 4.62
C SER A 32 2.21 -6.78 5.24
N VAL A 33 2.78 -5.58 5.35
CA VAL A 33 4.10 -5.35 5.94
C VAL A 33 4.06 -5.62 7.45
N SER A 34 3.08 -5.06 8.18
CA SER A 34 2.92 -5.32 9.62
C SER A 34 2.73 -6.82 9.90
N GLN A 35 1.87 -7.50 9.13
CA GLN A 35 1.68 -8.95 9.24
C GLN A 35 2.98 -9.73 8.99
N SER A 36 3.70 -9.40 7.91
CA SER A 36 4.94 -10.10 7.55
C SER A 36 6.03 -9.86 8.59
N SER A 37 6.20 -8.63 9.05
CA SER A 37 7.22 -8.30 10.05
C SER A 37 6.91 -8.96 11.40
N ALA A 38 5.67 -8.89 11.89
CA ALA A 38 5.25 -9.58 13.11
C ALA A 38 5.46 -11.09 13.00
N LYS A 39 5.07 -11.69 11.87
CA LYS A 39 5.27 -13.13 11.60
C LYS A 39 6.76 -13.50 11.60
N ASN A 40 7.57 -12.79 10.83
CA ASN A 40 8.98 -13.10 10.68
C ASN A 40 9.73 -12.95 12.00
N VAL A 41 9.41 -11.92 12.80
CA VAL A 41 9.98 -11.72 14.13
C VAL A 41 9.55 -12.84 15.08
N ALA A 42 8.26 -13.20 15.11
CA ALA A 42 7.74 -14.30 15.93
C ALA A 42 8.35 -15.67 15.58
N ASP A 43 8.56 -15.94 14.28
CA ASP A 43 9.16 -17.18 13.76
C ASP A 43 10.70 -17.21 13.95
N GLY A 44 11.31 -16.14 14.44
CA GLY A 44 12.77 -16.03 14.63
C GLY A 44 13.56 -15.82 13.32
N CYS A 45 12.87 -15.64 12.19
CA CYS A 45 13.45 -15.41 10.87
C CYS A 45 13.50 -13.92 10.46
N GLY A 46 13.10 -13.01 11.36
CA GLY A 46 13.00 -11.57 11.11
C GLY A 46 14.31 -10.89 10.82
N THR A 47 14.34 -10.13 9.73
CA THR A 47 15.45 -9.24 9.38
C THR A 47 15.54 -8.05 10.34
N SER A 48 16.64 -7.31 10.32
CA SER A 48 16.75 -6.04 11.08
C SER A 48 15.63 -5.07 10.72
N THR A 49 15.22 -5.04 9.45
CA THR A 49 14.09 -4.22 8.98
C THR A 49 12.77 -4.71 9.58
N ASP A 50 12.53 -6.03 9.61
CA ASP A 50 11.33 -6.59 10.23
C ASP A 50 11.24 -6.23 11.71
N LYS A 51 12.36 -6.29 12.44
CA LYS A 51 12.41 -5.91 13.87
C LYS A 51 12.13 -4.42 14.09
N ILE A 52 12.62 -3.56 13.21
CA ILE A 52 12.34 -2.12 13.27
C ILE A 52 10.86 -1.87 13.00
N LEU A 53 10.29 -2.51 11.98
CA LEU A 53 8.89 -2.34 11.62
C LEU A 53 7.94 -2.90 12.69
N ASP A 54 8.23 -4.10 13.19
CA ASP A 54 7.53 -4.71 14.32
C ASP A 54 7.61 -3.83 15.57
N GLY A 55 8.79 -3.26 15.85
CA GLY A 55 8.96 -2.27 16.92
C GLY A 55 8.13 -1.01 16.71
N ILE A 56 8.11 -0.45 15.49
CA ILE A 56 7.32 0.75 15.18
C ILE A 56 5.82 0.48 15.34
N PHE A 57 5.33 -0.66 14.84
CA PHE A 57 3.93 -1.01 14.86
C PHE A 57 3.45 -1.49 16.24
N GLY A 58 4.30 -2.15 17.01
CA GLY A 58 3.98 -2.62 18.37
C GLY A 58 4.20 -1.59 19.47
N THR A 59 4.69 -0.39 19.15
CA THR A 59 4.97 0.63 20.17
C THR A 59 3.72 1.47 20.50
N PRO A 60 3.26 1.50 21.77
CA PRO A 60 1.99 2.14 22.14
C PRO A 60 1.87 3.62 21.75
N TRP A 61 2.94 4.41 21.91
CA TRP A 61 2.89 5.84 21.58
C TRP A 61 2.75 6.10 20.07
N ILE A 62 3.24 5.19 19.23
CA ILE A 62 3.07 5.29 17.77
C ILE A 62 1.63 4.94 17.42
N LEU A 63 1.11 3.85 17.99
CA LEU A 63 -0.29 3.44 17.83
C LEU A 63 -1.28 4.52 18.30
N ASP A 64 -0.97 5.22 19.39
CA ASP A 64 -1.77 6.34 19.89
C ASP A 64 -1.79 7.52 18.90
N ILE A 65 -0.64 7.85 18.27
CA ILE A 65 -0.56 8.91 17.25
C ILE A 65 -1.43 8.59 16.04
N ILE A 66 -1.43 7.32 15.60
CA ILE A 66 -2.21 6.89 14.44
C ILE A 66 -3.61 6.42 14.82
N SER A 67 -4.00 6.50 16.10
CA SER A 67 -5.25 5.94 16.60
C SER A 67 -6.47 6.52 15.89
N GLY A 68 -7.44 5.67 15.56
CA GLY A 68 -8.63 6.03 14.79
C GLY A 68 -8.37 6.37 13.31
N SER A 69 -7.12 6.29 12.84
CA SER A 69 -6.81 6.43 11.41
C SER A 69 -6.94 5.11 10.67
N ALA A 70 -7.06 5.19 9.35
CA ALA A 70 -7.05 4.00 8.52
C ALA A 70 -5.69 3.26 8.51
N VAL A 71 -4.61 3.93 8.94
CA VAL A 71 -3.28 3.30 9.15
C VAL A 71 -3.30 2.41 10.38
N HIS A 72 -3.92 2.87 11.47
CA HIS A 72 -4.11 2.08 12.68
C HIS A 72 -4.94 0.81 12.40
N ASP A 73 -6.03 0.94 11.65
CA ASP A 73 -6.87 -0.20 11.27
C ASP A 73 -6.16 -1.22 10.36
N ALA A 74 -5.18 -0.76 9.58
CA ALA A 74 -4.34 -1.60 8.73
C ALA A 74 -3.30 -2.36 9.54
N VAL A 75 -2.59 -1.68 10.44
CA VAL A 75 -1.61 -2.28 11.35
C VAL A 75 -2.28 -3.33 12.23
N HIS A 76 -3.34 -2.96 12.93
CA HIS A 76 -4.02 -3.87 13.86
C HIS A 76 -4.57 -5.13 13.15
N PHE A 77 -5.08 -4.98 11.93
CA PHE A 77 -5.57 -6.13 11.17
C PHE A 77 -4.46 -7.04 10.65
N GLY A 78 -3.31 -6.45 10.26
CA GLY A 78 -2.12 -7.19 9.87
C GLY A 78 -1.53 -8.00 11.03
N GLU A 79 -1.40 -7.38 12.20
CA GLU A 79 -0.92 -8.03 13.44
C GLU A 79 -1.87 -9.11 13.96
N SER A 80 -3.17 -8.97 13.68
CA SER A 80 -4.16 -10.04 13.94
C SER A 80 -4.06 -11.22 12.96
N PHE A 81 -3.04 -11.24 12.09
CA PHE A 81 -2.82 -12.22 11.03
C PHE A 81 -4.00 -12.39 10.07
N GLY A 82 -4.76 -11.31 9.84
CA GLY A 82 -5.87 -11.31 8.88
C GLY A 82 -5.41 -11.37 7.41
N ASP A 83 -6.32 -11.71 6.50
CA ASP A 83 -6.05 -11.64 5.06
C ASP A 83 -6.17 -10.19 4.57
N CYS A 84 -5.03 -9.48 4.55
CA CYS A 84 -4.93 -8.08 4.12
C CYS A 84 -5.44 -7.86 2.70
N ARG A 85 -5.23 -8.82 1.79
CA ARG A 85 -5.69 -8.71 0.40
C ARG A 85 -7.21 -8.82 0.30
N LYS A 86 -7.81 -9.68 1.13
CA LYS A 86 -9.27 -9.80 1.23
C LYS A 86 -9.90 -8.57 1.89
N LYS A 87 -9.27 -8.00 2.94
CA LYS A 87 -9.77 -6.79 3.61
C LYS A 87 -9.70 -5.56 2.70
N TYR A 88 -8.60 -5.39 1.98
CA TYR A 88 -8.36 -4.24 1.10
C TYR A 88 -8.49 -4.60 -0.38
N ASN A 89 -9.53 -5.39 -0.72
CA ASN A 89 -9.77 -5.92 -2.06
C ASN A 89 -10.09 -4.87 -3.14
N LYS A 90 -10.34 -3.62 -2.73
CA LYS A 90 -10.54 -2.47 -3.63
C LYS A 90 -9.23 -1.86 -4.12
N CYS A 91 -8.08 -2.34 -3.65
CA CYS A 91 -6.81 -2.01 -4.28
C CYS A 91 -6.69 -2.81 -5.59
N GLY A 92 -6.71 -2.11 -6.72
CA GLY A 92 -6.55 -2.71 -8.05
C GLY A 92 -5.12 -3.17 -8.35
N VAL A 93 -4.15 -2.85 -7.49
CA VAL A 93 -2.74 -3.21 -7.67
C VAL A 93 -2.54 -4.64 -7.20
N GLN A 94 -2.37 -5.58 -8.14
CA GLN A 94 -1.94 -6.93 -7.77
C GLN A 94 -0.45 -6.91 -7.40
N SER A 95 0.02 -7.90 -6.64
CA SER A 95 1.43 -7.98 -6.21
C SER A 95 2.43 -7.99 -7.39
N ALA A 96 2.00 -8.40 -8.59
CA ALA A 96 2.80 -8.28 -9.82
C ALA A 96 2.95 -6.82 -10.30
N ASP A 97 1.98 -5.95 -10.00
CA ASP A 97 1.92 -4.57 -10.48
C ASP A 97 2.73 -3.61 -9.60
N ILE A 98 2.98 -3.92 -8.32
CA ILE A 98 3.72 -3.03 -7.40
C ILE A 98 5.13 -2.75 -7.92
N ASN A 99 5.85 -3.77 -8.41
CA ASN A 99 7.18 -3.58 -9.00
C ASN A 99 7.16 -2.70 -10.24
N GLU A 100 6.08 -2.78 -11.03
CA GLU A 100 5.90 -1.94 -12.22
C GLU A 100 5.54 -0.50 -11.84
N VAL A 101 4.68 -0.31 -10.84
CA VAL A 101 4.32 1.00 -10.28
C VAL A 101 5.54 1.68 -9.65
N LEU A 102 6.33 0.96 -8.85
CA LEU A 102 7.57 1.48 -8.26
C LEU A 102 8.60 1.86 -9.33
N LYS A 103 8.76 1.05 -10.37
CA LYS A 103 9.60 1.40 -11.53
C LYS A 103 9.09 2.65 -12.25
N LYS A 104 7.77 2.77 -12.45
CA LYS A 104 7.16 3.96 -13.08
C LYS A 104 7.34 5.22 -12.24
N LEU A 105 7.26 5.12 -10.91
CA LEU A 105 7.48 6.24 -9.99
C LEU A 105 8.97 6.62 -9.90
N ALA A 106 9.87 5.64 -9.82
CA ALA A 106 11.32 5.87 -9.83
C ALA A 106 11.79 6.54 -11.13
N ASN A 107 11.25 6.08 -12.27
CA ASN A 107 11.53 6.68 -13.58
C ASN A 107 10.95 8.10 -13.73
N LYS A 108 9.83 8.39 -13.07
CA LYS A 108 9.25 9.75 -13.05
C LYS A 108 10.03 10.71 -12.13
N ALA A 109 10.59 10.20 -11.04
CA ALA A 109 11.47 10.95 -10.14
C ALA A 109 12.87 11.23 -10.74
N SER A 110 13.22 10.59 -11.86
CA SER A 110 14.47 10.80 -12.61
C SER A 110 14.29 11.61 -13.89
N GLY A 111 13.13 12.27 -14.08
CA GLY A 111 13.00 13.35 -15.06
C GLY A 111 13.91 14.53 -14.71
N PRO A 112 14.50 15.23 -15.71
CA PRO A 112 15.44 16.31 -15.44
C PRO A 112 14.78 17.40 -14.58
N PRO A 113 15.53 18.05 -13.67
CA PRO A 113 15.00 19.17 -12.91
C PRO A 113 14.52 20.24 -13.89
N TYR A 114 13.23 20.58 -13.81
CA TYR A 114 12.68 21.74 -14.50
C TYR A 114 13.38 22.98 -13.94
N PHE A 115 14.34 23.51 -14.69
CA PHE A 115 14.79 24.91 -14.63
C PHE A 115 14.11 25.68 -15.75
#